data_AF-A0A2K2TJ07-F1
#
_entry.id   AF-A0A2K2TJ07-F1
#
_cell.length_a   1.000
_cell.length_b   1.000
_cell.length_c   1.000
_cell.angle_alpha   90.00
_cell.angle_beta   90.00
_cell.angle_gamma   90.00
#
_symmetry.space_group_name_H-M   'P 1'
#
loop_
_entity.id
_entity.type
_entity.pdbx_description
1 polymer ?
#
loop_
_entity_poly.entity_id
_entity_poly.type
_entity_poly.pdbx_seq_one_letter_code
_entity_poly.pdbx_strand_id
1 'polypeptide(L)'
;MLGGLFANLLTWRIGFYINVPIALVMLPIAVTKLPQTSRRAFKLELIPSLLSVAGSFLVVYGLVGNRYKVVSLVVGILLILVFVNTQRTAAQPLVPLRLFVSAQRSGAYLARFCFMMAMLPFWFLTSQAMQQFLGFSPLMAGIVFPTNHLKLHRRHAGS
;
A
#
# COMPACT_ATOMS: atom_id res chain seq x y z
N MET A 1 11.98 -2.34 -13.02
CA MET A 1 12.82 -2.41 -14.22
C MET A 1 14.18 -3.09 -14.01
N LEU A 2 14.74 -3.12 -12.79
CA LEU A 2 15.93 -3.93 -12.49
C LEU A 2 15.61 -5.36 -12.01
N GLY A 3 14.46 -5.58 -11.36
CA GLY A 3 14.11 -6.87 -10.74
C GLY A 3 13.92 -8.05 -11.71
N GLY A 4 13.44 -7.84 -12.94
CA GLY A 4 13.25 -8.92 -13.92
C GLY A 4 14.52 -9.31 -14.67
N LEU A 5 15.41 -8.34 -14.93
CA LEU A 5 16.73 -8.59 -15.52
C LEU A 5 17.69 -9.22 -14.49
N PHE A 6 17.60 -8.77 -13.23
CA PHE A 6 18.32 -9.37 -12.11
C PHE A 6 17.77 -10.76 -11.74
N ALA A 7 16.47 -11.01 -11.83
CA ALA A 7 15.95 -12.36 -11.55
C ALA A 7 16.56 -13.45 -12.45
N ASN A 8 16.96 -13.11 -13.69
CA ASN A 8 17.54 -14.05 -14.65
C ASN A 8 19.08 -14.06 -14.71
N LEU A 9 19.76 -12.97 -14.31
CA LEU A 9 21.24 -12.88 -14.37
C LEU A 9 21.92 -12.63 -13.01
N LEU A 10 21.19 -12.13 -12.02
CA LEU A 10 21.72 -11.61 -10.74
C LEU A 10 20.68 -11.80 -9.62
N THR A 11 20.56 -13.03 -9.14
CA THR A 11 19.66 -13.53 -8.08
C THR A 11 19.01 -12.42 -7.23
N TRP A 12 17.66 -12.41 -7.15
CA TRP A 12 16.82 -11.44 -6.42
C TRP A 12 17.37 -10.93 -5.07
N ARG A 13 18.15 -11.76 -4.38
CA ARG A 13 18.96 -11.47 -3.19
C ARG A 13 19.81 -10.20 -3.30
N ILE A 14 20.41 -9.90 -4.45
CA ILE A 14 21.28 -8.72 -4.63
C ILE A 14 20.47 -7.41 -4.58
N GLY A 15 19.23 -7.45 -5.07
CA GLY A 15 18.29 -6.32 -4.90
C GLY A 15 17.99 -6.03 -3.42
N PHE A 16 17.93 -7.06 -2.56
CA PHE A 16 17.82 -6.88 -1.12
C PHE A 16 19.13 -6.37 -0.51
N TYR A 17 20.28 -6.90 -0.95
CA TYR A 17 21.59 -6.45 -0.46
C TYR A 17 21.89 -4.98 -0.77
N ILE A 18 21.34 -4.39 -1.84
CA ILE A 18 21.44 -2.94 -2.11
C ILE A 18 20.88 -2.09 -0.98
N ASN A 19 19.84 -2.55 -0.29
CA ASN A 19 19.21 -1.76 0.79
C ASN A 19 20.04 -1.79 2.09
N VAL A 20 20.84 -2.84 2.30
CA VAL A 20 21.66 -3.01 3.51
C VAL A 20 22.68 -1.87 3.71
N PRO A 21 23.55 -1.51 2.74
CA PRO A 21 24.50 -0.42 2.92
C PRO A 21 23.79 0.93 3.04
N ILE A 22 22.67 1.14 2.34
CA ILE A 22 21.86 2.36 2.46
C ILE A 22 21.33 2.50 3.90
N ALA A 23 20.76 1.44 4.45
CA ALA A 23 20.28 1.42 5.84
C ALA A 23 21.42 1.64 6.84
N LEU A 24 22.58 1.05 6.59
CA LEU A 24 23.76 1.16 7.46
C LEU A 24 24.34 2.58 7.48
N VAL A 25 24.23 3.33 6.37
CA VAL A 25 24.60 4.75 6.30
C VAL A 25 23.50 5.64 6.90
N MET A 26 22.23 5.34 6.63
CA MET A 26 21.12 6.17 7.11
C MET A 26 20.87 6.05 8.62
N LEU A 27 21.08 4.89 9.22
CA LEU A 27 20.91 4.68 10.67
C LEU A 27 21.75 5.65 11.53
N PRO A 28 23.08 5.77 11.36
CA PRO A 28 23.87 6.69 12.16
C PRO A 28 23.52 8.15 11.86
N ILE A 29 23.21 8.50 10.60
CA ILE A 29 22.72 9.85 10.26
C ILE A 29 21.42 10.13 11.01
N ALA A 30 20.50 9.18 11.04
CA ALA A 30 19.23 9.34 11.71
C ALA A 30 19.41 9.54 13.22
N VAL A 31 20.24 8.71 13.87
CA VAL A 31 20.50 8.80 15.31
C VAL A 31 21.22 10.10 15.69
N THR A 32 22.12 10.60 14.83
CA THR A 32 22.94 11.78 15.13
C THR A 32 22.30 13.11 14.71
N LYS A 33 21.46 13.13 13.67
CA LYS A 33 20.91 14.35 13.08
C LYS A 33 19.41 14.55 13.33
N LEU A 34 18.64 13.50 13.68
CA LEU A 34 17.24 13.73 14.01
C LEU A 34 17.15 14.39 15.40
N PRO A 35 16.44 15.54 15.51
CA PRO A 35 16.15 16.12 16.80
C PRO A 35 15.32 15.12 17.63
N GLN A 36 15.76 14.87 18.86
CA GLN A 36 15.01 14.12 19.86
C GLN A 36 13.74 14.92 20.18
N THR A 37 12.69 14.71 19.38
CA THR A 37 11.36 15.25 19.68
C THR A 37 10.95 14.70 21.04
N SER A 38 10.51 15.56 21.95
CA SER A 38 10.06 15.19 23.29
C SER A 38 9.15 13.96 23.17
N ARG A 39 9.59 12.82 23.72
CA ARG A 39 8.77 11.60 23.82
C ARG A 39 7.57 11.95 24.68
N ARG A 40 6.51 12.47 24.06
CA ARG A 40 5.20 12.52 24.67
C ARG A 40 4.90 11.07 25.04
N ALA A 41 4.56 10.81 26.30
CA ALA A 41 4.24 9.47 26.78
C ALA A 41 3.06 8.92 25.97
N PHE A 42 3.36 8.30 24.85
CA PHE A 42 2.41 7.64 24.00
C PHE A 42 2.08 6.34 24.69
N LYS A 43 0.94 6.32 25.38
CA LYS A 43 0.40 5.07 25.92
C LYS A 43 -0.03 4.25 24.71
N LEU A 44 0.79 3.25 24.38
CA LEU A 44 0.49 2.32 23.31
C LEU A 44 -0.79 1.56 23.68
N GLU A 45 -1.92 1.89 23.04
CA GLU A 45 -3.17 1.16 23.23
C GLU A 45 -3.11 -0.16 22.45
N LEU A 46 -2.53 -1.18 23.09
CA LEU A 46 -2.31 -2.52 22.51
C LEU A 46 -3.61 -3.18 22.03
N ILE A 47 -4.68 -3.08 22.82
CA ILE A 47 -5.96 -3.74 22.54
C ILE A 47 -6.60 -3.19 21.24
N PRO A 48 -6.85 -1.87 21.10
CA PRO A 48 -7.35 -1.31 19.83
C PRO A 48 -6.43 -1.59 18.64
N SER A 49 -5.11 -1.54 18.86
CA SER A 49 -4.14 -1.83 17.79
C SER A 49 -4.30 -3.26 17.26
N LEU A 50 -4.43 -4.24 18.17
CA LEU A 50 -4.60 -5.63 17.80
C LEU A 50 -5.95 -5.89 17.11
N LEU A 51 -7.03 -5.27 17.59
CA LEU A 51 -8.35 -5.32 16.97
C LEU A 51 -8.32 -4.82 15.51
N SER A 52 -7.62 -3.71 15.25
CA SER A 52 -7.48 -3.14 13.91
C SER A 52 -6.70 -4.06 12.96
N VAL A 53 -5.57 -4.61 13.44
CA VAL A 53 -4.72 -5.53 12.66
C VAL A 53 -5.48 -6.83 12.37
N ALA A 54 -6.08 -7.44 13.40
CA ALA A 54 -6.83 -8.68 13.24
C ALA A 54 -8.05 -8.48 12.34
N GLY A 55 -8.85 -7.43 12.55
CA GLY A 55 -10.00 -7.11 11.71
C GLY A 55 -9.63 -6.94 10.24
N SER A 56 -8.57 -6.16 9.96
CA SER A 56 -8.06 -5.96 8.60
C SER A 56 -7.58 -7.28 7.97
N PHE A 57 -6.84 -8.10 8.72
CA PHE A 57 -6.37 -9.40 8.26
C PHE A 57 -7.53 -10.35 7.91
N LEU A 58 -8.55 -10.42 8.77
CA LEU A 58 -9.72 -11.28 8.58
C LEU A 58 -10.58 -10.83 7.40
N VAL A 59 -10.73 -9.52 7.16
CA VAL A 59 -11.42 -9.00 5.96
C VAL A 59 -10.66 -9.40 4.70
N VAL A 60 -9.34 -9.19 4.65
CA VAL A 60 -8.52 -9.59 3.50
C VAL A 60 -8.59 -11.09 3.29
N TYR A 61 -8.43 -11.89 4.35
CA TYR A 61 -8.55 -13.35 4.29
C TYR A 61 -9.94 -13.80 3.84
N GLY A 62 -11.01 -13.11 4.25
CA GLY A 62 -12.37 -13.39 3.77
C GLY A 62 -12.53 -13.18 2.26
N LEU A 63 -11.79 -12.23 1.68
CA LEU A 63 -11.84 -11.94 0.24
C LEU A 63 -11.01 -12.93 -0.60
N VAL A 64 -9.81 -13.32 -0.14
CA VAL A 64 -8.86 -14.13 -0.94
C VAL A 64 -8.63 -15.55 -0.43
N GLY A 65 -8.96 -15.84 0.82
CA GLY A 65 -8.71 -17.12 1.48
C GLY A 65 -9.52 -18.26 0.87
N ASN A 66 -9.22 -19.50 1.25
CA ASN A 66 -9.88 -20.68 0.66
C ASN A 66 -11.01 -21.23 1.54
N ARG A 67 -10.81 -21.28 2.86
CA ARG A 67 -11.75 -21.89 3.83
C ARG A 67 -12.36 -20.83 4.73
N TYR A 68 -13.62 -21.02 5.14
CA TYR A 68 -14.34 -20.13 6.07
C TYR A 68 -14.44 -18.66 5.65
N LYS A 69 -14.37 -18.37 4.34
CA LYS A 69 -14.34 -16.99 3.80
C LYS A 69 -15.41 -16.08 4.38
N VAL A 70 -16.67 -16.53 4.37
CA VAL A 70 -17.82 -15.76 4.86
C VAL A 70 -17.70 -15.50 6.36
N VAL A 71 -17.32 -16.52 7.14
CA VAL A 71 -17.13 -16.39 8.59
C VAL A 71 -16.00 -15.41 8.89
N SER A 72 -14.86 -15.54 8.21
CA SER A 72 -13.72 -14.63 8.37
C SER A 72 -14.09 -13.20 7.99
N LEU A 73 -14.87 -13.00 6.93
CA LEU A 73 -15.34 -11.68 6.51
C LEU A 73 -16.25 -11.05 7.56
N VAL A 74 -17.25 -11.80 8.05
CA VAL A 74 -18.20 -11.33 9.08
C VAL A 74 -17.46 -11.00 10.38
N VAL A 75 -16.59 -11.90 10.84
CA VAL A 75 -15.78 -11.68 12.04
C VAL A 75 -14.85 -10.47 11.86
N GLY A 76 -14.20 -10.32 10.70
CA GLY A 76 -13.36 -9.17 10.40
C GLY A 76 -14.11 -7.84 10.46
N ILE A 77 -15.30 -7.77 9.84
CA ILE A 77 -16.17 -6.59 9.89
C ILE A 77 -16.56 -6.27 11.35
N LEU A 78 -16.95 -7.29 12.12
CA LEU A 78 -17.30 -7.10 13.53
C LEU A 78 -16.12 -6.57 14.35
N LEU A 79 -14.91 -7.09 14.16
CA LEU A 79 -13.70 -6.57 14.83
C LEU A 79 -13.41 -5.11 14.48
N ILE A 80 -13.58 -4.72 13.22
CA ILE A 80 -13.41 -3.33 12.78
C ILE A 80 -14.47 -2.42 13.44
N LEU A 81 -15.73 -2.87 13.51
CA LEU A 81 -16.79 -2.11 14.19
C LEU A 81 -16.50 -1.93 15.68
N VAL A 82 -16.05 -2.99 16.35
CA VAL A 82 -15.61 -2.93 17.75
C VAL A 82 -14.44 -1.95 17.91
N PHE A 83 -13.43 -2.03 17.05
CA PHE A 83 -12.30 -1.08 17.05
C PHE A 83 -12.76 0.37 16.92
N VAL A 84 -13.65 0.67 15.96
CA VAL A 84 -14.20 2.02 15.76
C VAL A 84 -14.96 2.49 17.00
N ASN A 85 -15.73 1.61 17.64
CA ASN A 85 -16.47 1.96 18.86
C ASN A 85 -15.54 2.20 20.06
N THR A 86 -14.48 1.39 20.21
CA THR A 86 -13.46 1.61 21.23
C THR A 86 -12.74 2.94 21.01
N GLN A 87 -12.40 3.28 19.76
CA GLN A 87 -11.77 4.57 19.44
C GLN A 87 -12.68 5.78 19.70
N ARG A 88 -14.01 5.63 19.64
CA ARG A 88 -14.96 6.70 20.01
C ARG A 88 -14.89 7.08 21.49
N THR A 89 -14.50 6.14 22.33
CA THR A 89 -14.49 6.31 23.79
C THR A 89 -13.07 6.46 24.34
N ALA A 90 -12.04 6.33 23.50
CA ALA A 90 -10.64 6.42 23.88
C ALA A 90 -10.23 7.85 24.26
N ALA A 91 -9.45 7.99 25.33
CA ALA A 91 -8.98 9.28 25.83
C ALA A 91 -7.93 9.95 24.91
N GLN A 92 -7.24 9.16 24.07
CA GLN A 92 -6.32 9.64 23.03
C GLN A 92 -6.63 8.93 21.70
N PRO A 93 -7.66 9.37 20.96
CA PRO A 93 -8.04 8.70 19.72
C PRO A 93 -6.92 8.80 18.68
N LEU A 94 -6.50 7.64 18.17
CA LEU A 94 -5.50 7.53 17.08
C LEU A 94 -6.03 8.18 15.79
N VAL A 95 -7.36 8.11 15.62
CA VAL A 95 -8.07 8.72 14.50
C VAL A 95 -9.12 9.68 15.08
N PRO A 96 -8.99 11.01 14.90
CA PRO A 96 -10.00 11.94 15.36
C PRO A 96 -11.31 11.66 14.61
N LEU A 97 -12.24 10.96 15.25
CA LEU A 97 -13.52 10.56 14.64
C LEU A 97 -14.38 11.75 14.21
N ARG A 98 -14.07 12.96 14.71
CA ARG A 98 -14.57 14.25 14.21
C ARG A 98 -14.34 14.45 12.71
N LEU A 99 -13.34 13.79 12.10
CA LEU A 99 -13.08 13.86 10.66
C LEU A 99 -14.17 13.20 9.82
N PHE A 100 -14.91 12.22 10.38
CA PHE A 100 -15.97 11.47 9.70
C PHE A 100 -17.37 12.05 9.87
N VAL A 101 -17.52 13.13 10.65
CA VAL A 101 -18.81 13.79 10.90
C VAL A 101 -19.37 14.45 9.62
N SER A 102 -18.48 14.86 8.71
CA SER A 102 -18.87 15.40 7.41
C SER A 102 -18.92 14.28 6.37
N ALA A 103 -20.10 14.05 5.78
CA ALA A 103 -20.28 13.11 4.67
C ALA A 103 -19.31 13.39 3.50
N GLN A 104 -19.01 14.67 3.25
CA GLN A 104 -18.02 15.11 2.26
C GLN A 104 -16.61 14.57 2.55
N ARG A 105 -16.16 14.65 3.82
CA ARG A 105 -14.83 14.17 4.23
C ARG A 105 -14.76 12.66 4.24
N SER A 106 -15.80 12.01 4.76
CA SER A 106 -15.94 10.55 4.73
C SER A 106 -15.93 10.01 3.30
N GLY A 107 -16.64 10.67 2.38
CA GLY A 107 -16.60 10.35 0.95
C GLY A 107 -15.22 10.54 0.33
N ALA A 108 -14.51 11.63 0.63
CA ALA A 108 -13.15 11.87 0.15
C ALA A 108 -12.14 10.82 0.67
N TYR A 109 -12.25 10.41 1.94
CA TYR A 109 -11.41 9.34 2.50
C TYR A 109 -11.72 7.98 1.87
N LEU A 110 -12.99 7.65 1.66
CA LEU A 110 -13.40 6.43 0.97
C LEU A 110 -12.91 6.40 -0.47
N ALA A 111 -13.06 7.52 -1.21
CA ALA A 111 -12.56 7.65 -2.57
C ALA A 111 -11.03 7.47 -2.63
N ARG A 112 -10.29 8.07 -1.68
CA ARG A 112 -8.83 7.91 -1.57
C ARG A 112 -8.43 6.47 -1.26
N PHE A 113 -9.18 5.80 -0.37
CA PHE A 113 -8.98 4.40 -0.04
C PHE A 113 -9.20 3.49 -1.25
N CYS A 114 -10.32 3.65 -1.95
CA CYS A 114 -10.62 2.93 -3.19
C CYS A 114 -9.58 3.20 -4.27
N PHE A 115 -9.12 4.45 -4.42
CA PHE A 115 -8.05 4.81 -5.33
C PHE A 115 -6.75 4.08 -5.01
N MET A 116 -6.30 4.06 -3.74
CA MET A 116 -5.10 3.32 -3.34
C MET A 116 -5.24 1.80 -3.54
N MET A 117 -6.42 1.25 -3.26
CA MET A 117 -6.73 -0.17 -3.52
C MET A 117 -6.67 -0.54 -5.00
N ALA A 118 -7.13 0.34 -5.89
CA ALA A 118 -7.09 0.10 -7.33
C ALA A 118 -5.68 0.38 -7.92
N MET A 119 -4.96 1.36 -7.38
CA MET A 119 -3.68 1.81 -7.90
C MET A 119 -2.58 0.74 -7.76
N LEU A 120 -2.50 0.04 -6.64
CA LEU A 120 -1.48 -1.01 -6.43
C LEU A 120 -1.57 -2.17 -7.45
N PRO A 121 -2.72 -2.85 -7.62
CA PRO A 121 -2.87 -3.92 -8.60
C PRO A 121 -2.84 -3.41 -10.04
N PHE A 122 -3.21 -2.15 -10.32
CA PHE A 122 -3.10 -1.56 -11.66
C PHE A 122 -1.68 -1.73 -12.25
N TRP A 123 -0.63 -1.40 -11.49
CA TRP A 123 0.76 -1.56 -11.95
C TRP A 123 1.12 -3.01 -12.28
N PHE A 124 0.59 -3.96 -11.51
CA PHE A 124 0.84 -5.38 -11.71
C PHE A 124 0.03 -5.93 -12.89
N LEU A 125 -1.28 -5.72 -12.89
CA LEU A 125 -2.22 -6.22 -13.89
C LEU A 125 -1.93 -5.64 -15.28
N THR A 126 -1.55 -4.38 -15.40
CA THR A 126 -1.18 -3.82 -16.71
C THR A 126 0.09 -4.45 -17.25
N SER A 127 1.10 -4.67 -16.40
CA SER A 127 2.32 -5.38 -16.80
C SER A 127 2.03 -6.83 -17.21
N GLN A 128 1.18 -7.52 -16.44
CA GLN A 128 0.75 -8.88 -16.76
C GLN A 128 -0.05 -8.93 -18.08
N ALA A 129 -0.95 -7.98 -18.31
CA ALA A 129 -1.74 -7.89 -19.53
C ALA A 129 -0.87 -7.64 -20.77
N MET A 130 0.14 -6.77 -20.66
CA MET A 130 1.12 -6.53 -21.73
C MET A 130 1.93 -7.79 -22.06
N GLN A 131 2.27 -8.60 -21.06
CA GLN A 131 3.03 -9.84 -21.27
C GLN A 131 2.14 -10.97 -21.82
N GLN A 132 0.91 -11.13 -21.30
CA GLN A 132 0.01 -12.24 -21.66
C GLN A 132 -0.77 -12.00 -22.97
N PHE A 133 -1.20 -10.76 -23.26
CA PHE A 133 -2.04 -10.48 -24.43
C PHE A 133 -1.27 -9.86 -25.61
N LEU A 134 -0.23 -9.06 -25.36
CA LEU A 134 0.56 -8.42 -26.42
C LEU A 134 1.85 -9.19 -26.76
N GLY A 135 2.16 -10.27 -26.04
CA GLY A 135 3.37 -11.06 -26.25
C GLY A 135 4.67 -10.27 -26.05
N PHE A 136 4.61 -9.11 -25.38
CA PHE A 136 5.79 -8.29 -25.15
C PHE A 136 6.73 -8.99 -24.18
N SER A 137 8.03 -8.95 -24.50
CA SER A 137 9.04 -9.32 -23.52
C SER A 137 8.92 -8.41 -22.28
N PRO A 138 9.30 -8.89 -21.08
CA PRO A 138 9.27 -8.07 -19.86
C PRO A 138 10.01 -6.73 -20.01
N LEU A 139 11.01 -6.69 -20.90
CA LEU A 139 11.77 -5.49 -21.23
C LEU A 139 10.95 -4.48 -22.06
N MET A 140 10.20 -4.92 -23.07
CA MET A 140 9.37 -4.05 -23.91
C MET A 140 8.18 -3.47 -23.15
N ALA A 141 7.45 -4.29 -22.37
CA ALA A 141 6.34 -3.82 -21.54
C ALA A 141 6.80 -2.75 -20.55
N GLY A 142 8.00 -2.96 -20.00
CA GLY A 142 8.61 -2.07 -19.02
C GLY A 142 9.06 -0.70 -19.53
N ILE A 143 9.45 -0.62 -20.81
CA ILE A 143 9.82 0.64 -21.46
C ILE A 143 8.58 1.33 -22.02
N VAL A 144 7.65 0.58 -22.63
CA VAL A 144 6.44 1.18 -23.24
C VAL A 144 5.49 1.75 -22.18
N PHE A 145 5.36 1.10 -21.02
CA PHE A 145 4.45 1.56 -19.95
C PHE A 145 4.73 3.01 -19.49
N PRO A 146 5.96 3.39 -19.10
CA PRO A 146 6.28 4.77 -18.82
C PRO A 146 6.34 5.63 -20.08
N THR A 147 6.79 5.13 -21.24
CA THR A 147 7.04 5.96 -22.44
C THR A 147 5.77 6.32 -23.25
N ASN A 148 4.61 5.74 -22.95
CA ASN A 148 3.40 5.96 -23.77
C ASN A 148 2.85 7.41 -23.75
N HIS A 149 3.40 8.32 -22.96
CA HIS A 149 3.05 9.75 -23.02
C HIS A 149 3.75 10.53 -24.16
N LEU A 150 4.73 9.94 -24.85
CA LEU A 150 5.53 10.68 -25.85
C LEU A 150 5.07 10.55 -27.32
N LYS A 151 4.06 9.72 -27.64
CA LYS A 151 3.68 9.45 -29.05
C LYS A 151 2.45 10.21 -29.57
N LEU A 152 1.79 11.04 -28.77
CA LEU A 152 0.56 11.73 -29.21
C LEU A 152 0.77 13.09 -29.91
N HIS A 153 1.98 13.68 -29.88
CA HIS A 153 2.20 15.03 -30.42
C HIS A 153 2.73 15.10 -31.88
N ARG A 154 2.93 13.98 -32.58
CA ARG A 154 3.50 13.99 -33.95
C ARG A 154 2.52 13.64 -35.09
N ARG A 155 1.21 13.58 -34.85
CA ARG A 155 0.22 13.29 -35.91
C ARG A 155 -0.60 14.49 -36.43
N HIS A 156 -0.31 15.72 -36.00
CA HIS A 156 -1.05 16.92 -36.46
C HIS A 156 -0.18 18.03 -37.07
N ALA A 157 1.06 17.76 -37.48
CA ALA A 157 1.93 18.76 -38.12
C ALA A 157 2.46 18.27 -39.48
N GLY A 158 1.56 17.83 -40.35
CA GLY A 158 1.90 17.33 -41.67
C GLY A 158 0.67 17.12 -42.55
N SER A 159 -0.01 18.20 -42.89
CA SER A 159 -0.90 18.32 -44.04
C SER A 159 -0.91 19.78 -44.48
#